data_AF-A0A164GQC6-F1
#
_entry.id   AF-A0A164GQC6-F1
#
_cell.length_a   1.000
_cell.length_b   1.000
_cell.length_c   1.000
_cell.angle_alpha   90.00
_cell.angle_beta   90.00
_cell.angle_gamma   90.00
#
_symmetry.space_group_name_H-M   'P 1'
#
loop_
_entity.id
_entity.type
_entity.pdbx_description
1 polymer ?
#
loop_
_entity_poly.entity_id
_entity_poly.type
_entity_poly.pdbx_seq_one_letter_code
_entity_poly.pdbx_strand_id
1 'polypeptide(L)'
;RILIADTPMRSYLKRIISCNGYWACERCVQMGIPKRFKGRKKAFIELRDLNAPKRLDCNFLSYTKSDKSNDNHLLNDLSPFMTKPIDLPMVTGFILDPMHT
;
A
#
# COMPACT_ATOMS: atom_id res chain seq x y z
N ARG A 1 0.07 8.74 16.74
CA ARG A 1 1.03 7.64 17.05
C ARG A 1 1.75 7.31 15.76
N ILE A 2 3.07 7.07 15.82
CA ILE A 2 3.89 6.77 14.64
C ILE A 2 4.62 5.45 14.90
N LEU A 3 4.63 4.56 13.92
CA LEU A 3 5.28 3.26 13.96
C LEU A 3 6.42 3.24 12.95
N ILE A 4 7.61 2.96 13.45
CA ILE A 4 8.81 2.80 12.64
C ILE A 4 8.98 1.31 12.40
N ALA A 5 8.82 0.91 11.14
CA ALA A 5 8.96 -0.45 10.70
C ALA A 5 9.63 -0.45 9.33
N ASP A 6 10.55 -1.40 9.17
CA ASP A 6 11.12 -1.72 7.87
C ASP A 6 10.05 -2.30 6.93
N THR A 7 10.42 -2.43 5.67
CA THR A 7 9.58 -2.94 4.58
C THR A 7 8.89 -4.29 4.89
N PRO A 8 9.60 -5.34 5.36
CA PRO A 8 8.96 -6.62 5.67
C PRO A 8 8.02 -6.53 6.87
N MET A 9 8.41 -5.86 7.96
CA MET A 9 7.55 -5.68 9.13
C MET A 9 6.28 -4.89 8.76
N ARG A 10 6.40 -3.84 7.96
CA ARG A 10 5.24 -3.07 7.49
C ARG A 10 4.28 -3.93 6.67
N SER A 11 4.80 -4.73 5.75
CA SER A 11 3.99 -5.62 4.92
C SER A 11 3.21 -6.62 5.77
N TYR A 12 3.87 -7.21 6.77
CA TYR A 12 3.26 -8.09 7.75
C TYR A 12 2.16 -7.39 8.55
N LEU A 13 2.45 -6.22 9.13
CA LEU A 13 1.51 -5.46 9.96
C LEU A 13 0.31 -4.97 9.16
N LYS A 14 0.50 -4.60 7.89
CA LYS A 14 -0.57 -4.18 6.98
C LYS A 14 -1.32 -5.35 6.33
N ARG A 15 -0.84 -6.59 6.49
CA ARG A 15 -1.37 -7.81 5.83
C ARG A 15 -1.40 -7.71 4.30
N ILE A 16 -0.31 -7.17 3.75
CA ILE A 16 -0.09 -7.00 2.31
C ILE A 16 1.11 -7.82 1.86
N ILE A 17 1.11 -8.28 0.61
CA ILE A 17 2.17 -9.14 0.04
C ILE A 17 3.53 -8.42 -0.05
N SER A 18 3.53 -7.09 -0.17
CA SER A 18 4.74 -6.31 -0.37
C SER A 18 4.56 -4.88 0.15
N CYS A 19 5.64 -4.15 0.37
CA CYS A 19 5.64 -2.71 0.69
C CYS A 19 4.87 -1.86 -0.31
N ASN A 20 4.65 -2.40 -1.52
CA ASN A 20 3.94 -1.79 -2.62
C ASN A 20 2.47 -2.21 -2.68
N GLY A 21 1.91 -2.71 -1.58
CA GLY A 21 0.65 -3.47 -1.51
C GLY A 21 -0.62 -2.78 -1.96
N TYR A 22 -0.53 -1.55 -2.45
CA TYR A 22 -1.66 -0.82 -3.00
C TYR A 22 -1.24 -0.12 -4.29
N TRP A 23 -1.11 -0.92 -5.35
CA TRP A 23 -0.78 -0.44 -6.68
C TRP A 23 0.53 0.36 -6.80
N ALA A 24 1.53 0.01 -5.98
CA ALA A 24 2.87 0.59 -5.90
C ALA A 24 3.08 1.88 -5.10
N CYS A 25 2.05 2.68 -4.80
CA CYS A 25 2.23 3.87 -3.96
C CYS A 25 1.40 3.80 -2.67
N GLU A 26 2.07 3.85 -1.52
CA GLU A 26 1.40 3.86 -0.21
C GLU A 26 0.72 5.21 0.11
N ARG A 27 1.15 6.33 -0.51
CA ARG A 27 0.63 7.69 -0.23
C ARG A 27 -0.38 8.23 -1.23
N CYS A 28 -0.45 7.74 -2.46
CA CYS A 28 -1.33 8.29 -3.49
C CYS A 28 -2.43 7.31 -3.85
N VAL A 29 -3.61 7.83 -4.16
CA VAL A 29 -4.72 7.07 -4.75
C VAL A 29 -4.49 6.96 -6.25
N GLN A 30 -3.46 6.23 -6.63
CA GLN A 30 -3.14 5.94 -8.03
C GLN A 30 -2.82 4.47 -8.20
N MET A 31 -3.38 3.88 -9.26
CA MET A 31 -3.00 2.54 -9.68
C MET A 31 -1.77 2.57 -10.58
N GLY A 32 -0.70 1.92 -10.15
CA GLY A 32 0.47 1.69 -10.97
C GLY A 32 0.17 0.79 -12.18
N ILE A 33 0.61 1.21 -13.36
CA ILE A 33 0.39 0.46 -14.61
C ILE A 33 1.62 -0.43 -14.86
N PRO A 34 1.46 -1.76 -14.91
CA PRO A 34 2.58 -2.64 -15.25
C PRO A 34 2.96 -2.44 -16.73
N LYS A 35 4.19 -2.03 -16.97
CA LYS A 35 4.78 -1.87 -18.30
C LYS A 35 5.90 -2.89 -18.49
N ARG A 36 5.95 -3.45 -19.71
CA ARG A 36 7.06 -4.31 -20.15
C ARG A 36 7.77 -3.62 -21.31
N PHE A 37 9.07 -3.39 -21.17
CA PHE A 37 9.90 -3.01 -22.32
C PHE A 37 10.28 -4.26 -23.11
N LYS A 38 10.27 -4.16 -24.45
CA LYS A 38 10.85 -5.21 -25.30
C LYS A 38 12.30 -5.47 -24.85
N GLY A 39 12.61 -6.72 -24.49
CA GLY A 39 13.93 -7.12 -24.01
C GLY A 39 14.11 -7.19 -22.48
N ARG A 40 13.16 -6.69 -21.67
CA ARG A 40 13.19 -6.89 -20.20
C ARG A 40 12.27 -8.03 -19.77
N LYS A 41 12.80 -8.96 -18.96
CA LYS A 41 12.04 -10.08 -18.38
C LYS A 41 11.04 -9.64 -17.28
N LYS A 42 11.35 -8.58 -16.53
CA LYS A 42 10.51 -8.08 -15.45
C LYS A 42 9.71 -6.85 -15.90
N ALA A 43 8.42 -6.84 -15.56
CA ALA A 43 7.61 -5.64 -15.67
C ALA A 43 8.05 -4.61 -14.62
N PHE A 44 7.92 -3.33 -14.95
CA PHE A 44 8.05 -2.23 -13.99
C PHE A 44 6.69 -1.54 -13.86
N ILE A 45 6.50 -0.81 -12.77
CA ILE A 45 5.26 -0.09 -12.52
C ILE A 45 5.46 1.37 -12.93
N GLU A 46 4.58 1.87 -13.79
CA GLU A 46 4.50 3.28 -14.19
C GLU A 46 3.40 3.99 -13.38
N LEU A 47 3.75 5.07 -12.70
CA LEU A 47 2.84 6.01 -12.04
C LEU A 47 2.74 7.25 -12.93
N ARG A 48 1.56 7.54 -13.50
CA ARG A 48 1.40 8.56 -14.56
C ARG A 48 1.03 9.93 -14.03
N ASP A 49 0.19 9.95 -12.99
CA ASP A 49 -0.27 11.15 -12.34
C ASP A 49 0.72 11.54 -11.23
N LEU A 50 1.38 12.68 -11.46
CA LEU A 50 2.31 13.29 -10.51
C LEU A 50 1.59 14.07 -9.41
N ASN A 51 0.32 14.45 -9.64
CA ASN A 51 -0.52 15.21 -8.72
C ASN A 51 -1.63 14.34 -8.11
N ALA A 52 -1.45 13.02 -8.13
CA ALA A 52 -2.42 12.08 -7.61
C ALA A 52 -2.77 12.41 -6.15
N PRO A 53 -4.06 12.40 -5.78
CA PRO A 53 -4.49 12.78 -4.45
C PRO A 53 -3.89 11.86 -3.39
N LYS A 54 -3.65 12.41 -2.20
CA LYS A 54 -3.16 11.63 -1.06
C LYS A 54 -4.21 10.61 -0.62
N ARG A 55 -3.74 9.41 -0.31
CA ARG A 55 -4.49 8.30 0.24
C ARG A 55 -4.80 8.60 1.71
N LEU A 56 -6.05 8.43 2.07
CA LEU A 56 -6.53 8.49 3.44
C LEU A 56 -6.57 7.08 4.04
N ASP A 57 -6.56 6.98 5.36
CA ASP A 57 -6.67 5.70 6.07
C ASP A 57 -7.96 4.95 5.72
N CYS A 58 -9.04 5.68 5.45
CA CYS A 58 -10.31 5.09 4.99
C CYS A 58 -10.17 4.40 3.63
N ASN A 59 -9.35 4.93 2.71
CA ASN A 59 -9.11 4.28 1.42
C ASN A 59 -8.42 2.91 1.64
N PHE A 60 -7.48 2.84 2.59
CA PHE A 60 -6.82 1.58 2.93
C PHE A 60 -7.81 0.58 3.52
N LEU A 61 -8.63 1.02 4.48
CA LEU A 61 -9.66 0.19 5.11
C LEU A 61 -10.68 -0.36 4.11
N SER A 62 -11.19 0.48 3.20
CA SER A 62 -12.16 0.08 2.17
C SER A 62 -11.60 -0.99 1.25
N TYR A 63 -10.31 -0.93 0.94
CA TYR A 63 -9.64 -1.94 0.13
C TYR A 63 -9.38 -3.23 0.86
N THR A 64 -8.86 -3.19 2.09
CA THR A 64 -8.61 -4.40 2.88
C THR A 64 -9.89 -5.16 3.23
N LYS A 65 -11.03 -4.48 3.28
CA LYS A 65 -12.35 -5.08 3.54
C LYS A 65 -13.08 -5.54 2.28
N SER A 66 -12.57 -5.23 1.10
CA SER A 66 -13.17 -5.66 -0.15
C SER A 66 -12.71 -7.08 -0.46
N ASP A 67 -13.65 -8.01 -0.62
CA ASP A 67 -13.37 -9.38 -1.09
C ASP A 67 -12.78 -9.45 -2.51
N LYS A 68 -12.69 -8.30 -3.20
CA LYS A 68 -12.21 -8.16 -4.58
C LYS A 68 -10.98 -7.27 -4.62
N SER A 69 -9.82 -7.76 -4.16
CA SER A 69 -8.55 -7.11 -4.53
C SER A 69 -8.20 -7.50 -5.95
N ASN A 70 -8.47 -6.62 -6.91
CA ASN A 70 -8.18 -6.87 -8.34
C ASN A 70 -6.70 -7.15 -8.65
N ASP A 71 -5.81 -6.88 -7.70
CA ASP A 71 -4.36 -7.00 -7.83
C ASP A 71 -3.76 -8.10 -6.94
N ASN A 72 -4.57 -8.90 -6.23
CA ASN A 72 -4.14 -9.97 -5.32
C ASN A 72 -3.09 -9.52 -4.28
N HIS A 73 -3.01 -8.24 -3.91
CA HIS A 73 -1.98 -7.76 -2.98
C HIS A 73 -2.36 -7.90 -1.50
N LEU A 74 -3.58 -8.34 -1.21
CA LEU A 74 -4.07 -8.63 0.13
C LEU A 74 -3.84 -10.10 0.49
N LEU A 75 -3.51 -10.35 1.75
CA LEU A 75 -3.40 -11.71 2.30
C LEU A 75 -4.74 -12.26 2.82
N ASN A 76 -5.87 -11.61 2.49
CA ASN A 76 -7.23 -11.94 2.97
C ASN A 76 -7.39 -11.97 4.51
N ASP A 77 -6.51 -11.28 5.23
CA ASP A 77 -6.54 -11.10 6.68
C ASP A 77 -6.57 -9.61 7.02
N LEU A 78 -7.31 -9.25 8.07
CA LEU A 78 -7.29 -7.88 8.60
C LEU A 78 -6.01 -7.63 9.41
N SER A 79 -5.50 -6.40 9.31
CA SER A 79 -4.37 -5.97 10.12
C SER A 79 -4.70 -6.05 11.62
N PRO A 80 -3.75 -6.48 12.48
CA PRO A 80 -3.91 -6.44 13.93
C PRO A 80 -4.06 -5.02 14.49
N PHE A 81 -3.81 -3.98 13.68
CA PHE A 81 -4.02 -2.58 14.05
C PHE A 81 -5.36 -2.01 13.57
N MET A 82 -6.21 -2.85 12.97
CA MET A 82 -7.60 -2.48 12.68
C MET A 82 -8.56 -2.95 13.79
N THR A 83 -8.06 -3.73 14.75
CA THR A 83 -8.83 -4.20 15.89
C THR A 83 -8.65 -3.27 17.09
N LYS A 84 -9.71 -3.10 17.90
CA LYS A 84 -9.58 -2.42 19.19
C LYS A 84 -8.66 -3.24 20.09
N PRO A 85 -7.72 -2.61 20.84
CA PRO A 85 -7.63 -1.18 21.17
C PRO A 85 -6.62 -0.35 20.35
N ILE A 86 -5.94 -0.95 19.37
CA ILE A 86 -4.83 -0.30 18.66
C ILE A 86 -5.39 0.30 17.37
N ASP A 87 -6.13 1.38 17.47
CA ASP A 87 -6.67 2.14 16.33
C ASP A 87 -5.56 2.98 15.67
N LEU A 88 -4.67 2.32 14.92
CA LEU A 88 -3.54 2.98 14.25
C LEU A 88 -3.95 3.36 12.81
N PRO A 89 -3.75 4.61 12.38
CA PRO A 89 -3.94 4.98 10.99
C PRO A 89 -2.92 4.25 10.10
N MET A 90 -3.42 3.42 9.19
CA MET A 90 -2.60 2.48 8.41
C MET A 90 -1.77 3.14 7.29
N VAL A 91 -2.16 4.33 6.85
CA VAL A 91 -1.45 5.11 5.84
C VAL A 91 -0.55 6.14 6.51
N THR A 92 -1.08 6.94 7.45
CA THR A 92 -0.32 8.04 8.05
C THR A 92 0.46 7.64 9.30
N GLY A 93 0.16 6.48 9.89
CA GLY A 93 0.81 6.00 11.12
C GLY A 93 2.17 5.35 10.89
N PHE A 94 2.56 5.09 9.64
CA PHE A 94 3.88 4.56 9.31
C PHE A 94 4.77 5.64 8.71
N ILE A 95 6.04 5.69 9.14
CA ILE A 95 7.05 6.50 8.44
C ILE A 95 7.33 5.81 7.10
N LEU A 96 7.12 6.53 6.01
CA LEU A 96 7.35 6.03 4.65
C LEU A 96 8.69 6.53 4.13
N ASP A 97 9.27 5.76 3.21
CA ASP A 97 10.46 6.19 2.47
C ASP A 97 10.19 7.52 1.75
N PRO A 98 11.22 8.34 1.52
CA PRO A 98 11.11 9.64 0.85
C PRO A 98 10.87 9.46 -0.65
N MET A 99 9.74 8.87 -1.03
CA MET A 99 9.21 8.87 -2.39
C MET A 99 8.34 10.11 -2.66
N HIS A 100 7.96 10.82 -1.59
CA HIS A 100 7.21 12.08 -1.63
C HIS A 100 7.85 13.04 -0.62
N THR A 101 8.98 13.65 -1.02
CA THR A 101 9.50 14.89 -0.40
C THR A 101 8.54 16.04 -0.68
#